data_AF-A0A183GZI9-F1
#
_entry.id   AF-A0A183GZI9-F1
#
_cell.length_a   1.000
_cell.length_b   1.000
_cell.length_c   1.000
_cell.angle_alpha   90.00
_cell.angle_beta   90.00
_cell.angle_gamma   90.00
#
_symmetry.space_group_name_H-M   'P 1'
#
loop_
_entity.id
_entity.type
_entity.pdbx_description
1 polymer ?
#
loop_
_entity_poly.entity_id
_entity_poly.type
_entity_poly.pdbx_seq_one_letter_code
_entity_poly.pdbx_strand_id
1 'polypeptide(L)' 'MKKVKLGSSSCFDAPIQKIFCEGEEAILECPVGRYIAIQLANYGRFTLGLCNPSHRTDLSTTCQNDRTLAIMKLRLVFL' A
#
# COMPACT_ATOMS: atom_id res chain seq x y z
N MET A 1 8.21 -2.18 -9.58
CA MET A 1 6.82 -1.69 -9.77
C MET A 1 6.01 -2.00 -8.52
N LYS A 2 5.63 -1.04 -7.67
CA LYS A 2 4.57 -1.25 -6.66
C LYS A 2 4.30 0.05 -5.91
N LYS A 3 3.04 0.43 -5.84
CA LYS A 3 2.49 1.35 -4.86
C LYS A 3 1.41 0.57 -4.15
N VAL A 4 1.73 0.00 -2.99
CA VAL A 4 0.69 -0.33 -2.02
C VAL A 4 0.16 0.99 -1.49
N LYS A 5 -0.86 1.57 -2.14
CA LYS A 5 -1.60 2.68 -1.54
C LYS A 5 -2.43 2.07 -0.44
N LEU A 6 -1.86 1.93 0.75
CA LEU A 6 -2.67 1.78 1.94
C LEU A 6 -3.51 3.04 2.08
N GLY A 7 -4.76 3.00 1.63
CA GLY A 7 -5.78 3.89 2.14
C GLY A 7 -6.04 3.44 3.56
N SER A 8 -5.47 4.21 4.49
CA SER A 8 -5.65 4.14 5.93
C SER A 8 -5.45 2.76 6.54
N SER A 9 -4.25 2.44 6.99
CA SER A 9 -4.16 1.68 8.24
C SER A 9 -4.61 2.64 9.35
N SER A 10 -5.91 2.80 9.57
CA SER A 10 -6.38 3.69 10.64
C SER A 10 -6.17 2.97 11.96
N CYS A 11 -5.09 3.30 12.64
CA CYS A 11 -4.99 3.04 14.08
C CYS A 11 -5.97 4.01 14.77
N PHE A 12 -7.28 3.86 14.56
CA PHE A 12 -8.40 4.70 15.03
C PHE A 12 -8.27 6.24 15.05
N ASP A 13 -7.28 6.81 14.36
CA ASP A 13 -7.14 8.23 14.02
C ASP A 13 -7.15 8.42 12.49
N ALA A 14 -7.04 9.68 12.03
CA ALA A 14 -7.09 10.11 10.63
C ALA A 14 -6.37 9.16 9.65
N PRO A 15 -6.89 9.01 8.42
CA PRO A 15 -6.37 8.05 7.45
C PRO A 15 -4.92 8.34 7.07
N ILE A 16 -4.01 7.42 7.35
CA ILE A 16 -2.60 7.51 6.92
C ILE A 16 -2.37 6.80 5.59
N GLN A 17 -1.46 7.35 4.78
CA GLN A 17 -0.99 6.73 3.55
C GLN A 17 0.43 6.20 3.75
N LYS A 18 0.64 4.92 3.45
CA LYS A 18 1.97 4.31 3.35
C LYS A 18 2.22 3.89 1.89
N ILE A 19 3.48 3.89 1.47
CA ILE A 19 3.93 3.49 0.14
C ILE A 19 5.14 2.58 0.34
N PHE A 20 5.13 1.44 -0.33
CA PHE A 20 6.22 0.47 -0.35
C PHE A 20 6.58 0.15 -1.79
N CYS A 21 7.87 0.05 -2.09
CA CYS A 21 8.36 -0.32 -3.40
C CYS A 21 8.44 -1.84 -3.56
N GLU A 22 8.59 -2.29 -4.81
CA GLU A 22 8.74 -3.72 -5.08
C GLU A 22 10.07 -4.25 -4.60
N GLY A 23 10.01 -5.38 -3.89
CA GLY A 23 11.19 -6.01 -3.29
C GLY A 23 11.39 -5.63 -1.82
N GLU A 24 10.69 -4.60 -1.34
CA GLU A 24 10.72 -4.19 0.07
C GLU A 24 9.69 -4.97 0.89
N GLU A 25 10.02 -5.20 2.16
CA GLU A 25 9.06 -5.67 3.15
C GLU A 25 8.12 -4.53 3.57
N ALA A 26 6.81 -4.79 3.55
CA ALA A 26 5.79 -3.81 3.91
C ALA A 26 5.36 -4.00 5.37
N ILE A 27 5.89 -3.17 6.27
CA ILE A 27 5.59 -3.23 7.70
C ILE A 27 4.46 -2.25 8.04
N LEU A 28 3.38 -2.79 8.59
CA LEU A 28 2.21 -2.05 9.05
C LEU A 28 2.05 -2.26 10.54
N GLU A 29 2.06 -1.19 11.29
CA GLU A 29 2.00 -1.24 12.76
C GLU A 29 1.02 -0.21 13.28
N CYS A 30 0.36 -0.57 14.37
CA CYS A 30 -0.44 0.33 15.16
C CYS A 30 0.06 0.36 16.61
N PRO A 31 -0.07 1.49 17.32
CA PRO A 31 0.13 1.52 18.75
C PRO A 31 -0.74 0.48 19.46
N VAL A 32 -0.30 0.04 20.64
CA VAL A 32 -1.03 -0.91 21.48
C VAL A 32 -2.48 -0.43 21.69
N GLY A 33 -3.43 -1.36 21.57
CA GLY A 33 -4.86 -1.07 21.71
C GLY A 33 -5.53 -0.50 20.45
N ARG A 34 -4.82 -0.44 19.31
CA ARG A 34 -5.37 -0.05 18.01
C ARG A 34 -5.17 -1.17 16.99
N TYR A 35 -6.03 -1.21 15.98
CA TYR A 35 -5.98 -2.21 14.91
C TYR A 35 -5.78 -1.57 13.55
N ILE A 36 -5.31 -2.35 12.59
CA ILE A 36 -5.11 -1.94 11.20
C ILE A 36 -6.41 -2.17 10.42
N ALA A 37 -6.93 -1.13 9.77
CA ALA A 37 -8.18 -1.21 9.00
C ALA A 37 -8.05 -0.67 7.58
N ILE A 38 -7.60 -1.49 6.63
CA ILE A 38 -7.32 -1.07 5.24
C ILE A 38 -8.61 -0.66 4.50
N GLN A 39 -8.69 0.60 4.10
CA GLN A 39 -9.78 1.15 3.29
C GLN A 39 -9.49 1.06 1.79
N LEU A 40 -8.24 1.34 1.37
CA LEU A 40 -7.82 1.22 -0.02
C LEU A 40 -6.49 0.44 -0.10
N ALA A 41 -6.31 -0.30 -1.19
CA ALA A 41 -5.04 -0.92 -1.54
C ALA A 41 -4.95 -1.03 -3.05
N ASN A 42 -3.79 -0.71 -3.62
CA ASN A 42 -3.46 -1.03 -5.00
C ASN A 42 -2.13 -1.75 -5.00
N TYR A 43 -1.87 -2.61 -5.96
CA TYR A 43 -0.54 -3.12 -6.23
C TYR A 43 -0.27 -2.82 -7.69
N GLY A 44 0.50 -1.77 -7.93
CA GLY A 44 0.70 -1.25 -9.28
C GLY A 44 1.46 0.07 -9.29
N ARG A 45 1.15 0.98 -10.20
CA ARG A 45 1.85 2.27 -10.37
C ARG A 45 0.90 3.33 -10.89
N PHE A 46 0.83 4.47 -10.18
CA PHE A 46 0.05 5.66 -10.59
C PHE A 46 0.92 6.90 -10.88
N THR A 47 2.22 6.82 -10.68
CA THR A 47 3.16 7.93 -10.90
C THR A 47 4.56 7.41 -11.21
N LEU A 48 5.30 8.18 -11.99
CA LEU A 48 6.72 7.96 -12.29
C LEU A 48 7.65 8.49 -11.19
N GLY A 49 7.15 9.36 -10.30
CA GLY A 49 7.96 9.99 -9.25
C GLY A 49 8.25 9.11 -8.03
N LEU A 50 7.68 7.90 -7.96
CA LEU A 50 7.84 6.97 -6.84
C LEU A 50 8.36 5.63 -7.36
N CYS A 51 9.25 4.99 -6.59
CA CYS A 51 9.78 3.66 -6.91
C CYS A 51 10.27 3.55 -8.37
N ASN A 52 11.07 4.53 -8.80
CA ASN A 52 11.61 4.67 -10.16
C ASN A 52 13.05 5.22 -10.13
N PRO A 53 14.01 4.48 -9.54
CA PRO A 53 15.38 4.97 -9.33
C PRO A 53 16.12 5.26 -10.64
N SER A 54 15.77 4.58 -11.73
CA SER A 54 16.38 4.76 -13.05
C SER A 54 15.68 5.82 -13.92
N HIS A 55 14.75 6.59 -13.35
CA HIS A 55 14.02 7.67 -14.04
C HIS A 55 13.41 7.26 -15.39
N ARG A 56 12.92 6.02 -15.48
CA ARG A 56 12.29 5.49 -16.68
C ARG A 56 10.98 6.24 -16.95
N THR A 57 10.77 6.66 -18.19
CA THR A 57 9.57 7.40 -18.64
C THR A 57 8.58 6.51 -19.39
N ASP A 58 8.99 5.30 -19.75
CA ASP A 58 8.21 4.30 -20.47
C ASP A 58 7.40 3.37 -19.55
N LEU A 59 7.42 3.62 -18.23
CA LEU A 59 6.66 2.82 -17.27
C LEU A 59 5.18 3.21 -17.27
N SER A 60 4.29 2.21 -17.29
CA SER A 60 2.84 2.44 -17.15
C SER A 60 2.47 3.07 -15.80
N THR A 61 1.71 4.17 -15.84
CA THR A 61 1.10 4.83 -14.68
C THR A 61 -0.38 4.48 -14.49
N THR A 62 -0.88 3.48 -15.22
CA THR A 62 -2.25 2.94 -15.12
C THR A 62 -2.28 1.51 -14.59
N CYS A 63 -1.12 0.99 -14.17
CA CYS A 63 -1.00 -0.35 -13.62
C CYS A 63 -1.71 -0.45 -12.27
N GLN A 64 -2.71 -1.33 -12.18
CA GLN A 64 -3.51 -1.56 -10.98
C GLN A 64 -3.89 -3.03 -10.83
N ASN A 65 -4.24 -3.42 -9.61
CA ASN A 65 -4.73 -4.76 -9.29
C ASN A 65 -5.90 -4.68 -8.30
N ASP A 66 -7.09 -4.97 -8.79
CA ASP A 66 -8.35 -4.84 -8.05
C ASP A 66 -8.49 -5.86 -6.91
N ARG A 67 -7.69 -6.94 -6.93
CA ARG A 67 -7.67 -7.92 -5.83
C ARG A 67 -6.80 -7.49 -4.65
N THR A 68 -6.00 -6.44 -4.80
CA THR A 68 -5.03 -6.06 -3.75
C THR A 68 -5.72 -5.83 -2.40
N LEU A 69 -6.88 -5.14 -2.40
CA LEU A 69 -7.61 -4.87 -1.17
C LEU A 69 -8.09 -6.14 -0.48
N ALA A 70 -8.69 -7.06 -1.24
CA ALA A 70 -9.17 -8.34 -0.70
C ALA A 70 -8.01 -9.16 -0.12
N ILE A 71 -6.89 -9.24 -0.83
CA ILE A 71 -5.70 -9.96 -0.38
C ILE A 71 -5.13 -9.35 0.90
N MET A 72 -5.02 -8.02 0.98
CA MET A 72 -4.51 -7.34 2.17
C MET A 72 -5.43 -7.57 3.38
N LYS A 73 -6.75 -7.50 3.19
CA LYS A 73 -7.71 -7.77 4.27
C LYS A 73 -7.65 -9.22 4.78
N LEU A 74 -7.36 -10.19 3.92
CA LEU A 74 -7.20 -11.60 4.33
C LEU A 74 -5.94 -11.88 5.14
N ARG A 75 -4.89 -11.06 4.98
CA ARG A 75 -3.58 -11.29 5.63
C ARG A 75 -3.40 -10.51 6.94
N LEU A 76 -4.30 -9.59 7.23
CA LEU A 76 -4.37 -8.97 8.55
C LEU A 76 -5.02 -9.97 9.51
N VAL A 77 -4.17 -10.80 10.11
CA VAL A 77 -4.58 -11.68 11.21
C VAL A 77 -5.00 -10.77 12.36
N PHE A 78 -6.25 -10.92 12.81
CA PHE A 78 -6.72 -10.35 14.08
C PHE A 78 -5.97 -11.07 15.21
N LEU A 79 -4.81 -10.53 15.61
CA LEU A 79 -4.16 -10.86 16.87
C LEU A 79 -4.83 -10.08 18.00
#